data_AF-A0A7T7CDN2-F1
#
_entry.id   AF-A0A7T7CDN2-F1
#
_cell.length_a   1.000
_cell.length_b   1.000
_cell.length_c   1.000
_cell.angle_alpha   90.00
_cell.angle_beta   90.00
_cell.angle_gamma   90.00
#
_symmetry.space_group_name_H-M   'P 1'
#
loop_
_entity.id
_entity.type
_entity.pdbx_description
1 polymer ?
#
loop_
_entity_poly.entity_id
_entity_poly.type
_entity_poly.pdbx_seq_one_letter_code
_entity_poly.pdbx_strand_id
1 'polypeptide(L)'
;MISLPNYLLQEVDRMTKRDGLNRSDFIHQAATKYLHERKQVVRESMQKGYIEMATINLNIADESFQLEEEAESQVHYTTIRGVQL
;
A
#
# COMPACT_ATOMS: atom_id res chain seq x y z
N MET A 1 -8.49 -22.03 -17.59
CA MET A 1 -7.43 -22.24 -18.61
C MET A 1 -6.99 -20.87 -19.08
N ILE A 2 -5.68 -20.59 -19.11
CA ILE A 2 -5.13 -19.29 -19.50
C ILE A 2 -4.57 -19.46 -20.92
N SER A 3 -4.83 -18.51 -21.82
CA SER A 3 -4.32 -18.54 -23.19
C SER A 3 -3.12 -17.62 -23.31
N LEU A 4 -2.04 -18.11 -23.91
CA LEU A 4 -0.84 -17.34 -24.21
C LEU A 4 -0.52 -17.49 -25.71
N PRO A 5 0.03 -16.45 -26.35
CA PRO A 5 0.52 -16.57 -27.72
C PRO A 5 1.59 -17.67 -27.85
N ASN A 6 1.59 -18.38 -28.98
CA ASN A 6 2.50 -19.50 -29.21
C ASN A 6 3.98 -19.11 -29.09
N TYR A 7 4.37 -17.92 -29.54
CA TYR A 7 5.75 -17.45 -29.42
C TYR A 7 6.19 -17.33 -27.96
N LEU A 8 5.29 -16.89 -27.08
CA LEU A 8 5.57 -16.72 -25.65
C LEU A 8 5.62 -18.07 -24.95
N LEU A 9 4.72 -19.00 -25.30
CA LEU A 9 4.78 -20.37 -24.80
C LEU A 9 6.10 -21.07 -25.14
N GLN A 10 6.60 -20.90 -26.37
CA GLN A 10 7.90 -21.42 -26.79
C GLN A 10 9.05 -20.82 -25.98
N GLU A 11 8.96 -19.53 -25.63
CA GLU A 11 9.96 -18.89 -24.79
C GLU A 11 9.94 -19.41 -23.36
N VAL A 12 8.74 -19.53 -22.76
CA VAL A 12 8.54 -20.15 -21.45
C VAL A 12 9.11 -21.56 -21.44
N ASP A 13 8.85 -22.37 -22.48
CA ASP A 13 9.39 -23.72 -22.62
C ASP A 13 10.91 -23.80 -22.65
N ARG A 14 11.56 -22.82 -23.28
CA ARG A 14 13.02 -22.74 -23.30
C ARG A 14 13.58 -22.42 -21.91
N MET A 15 12.92 -21.51 -21.18
CA MET A 15 13.34 -21.13 -19.83
C MET A 15 13.12 -22.25 -18.83
N THR A 16 11.94 -22.89 -18.84
CA THR A 16 11.61 -23.99 -17.93
C THR A 16 12.52 -25.20 -18.14
N LYS A 17 12.87 -25.53 -19.39
CA LYS A 17 13.86 -26.57 -19.70
C LYS A 17 15.26 -26.24 -19.14
N ARG A 18 15.69 -24.98 -19.23
CA ARG A 18 17.00 -24.55 -18.71
C ARG A 18 17.03 -24.63 -17.18
N ASP A 19 15.96 -24.20 -16.53
CA ASP A 19 15.91 -23.98 -15.08
C ASP A 19 15.33 -25.21 -14.33
N GLY A 20 14.95 -26.27 -15.05
CA GLY A 20 14.38 -27.50 -14.46
C GLY A 20 12.99 -27.31 -13.84
N LEU A 21 12.29 -26.23 -14.20
CA LEU A 21 10.97 -25.87 -13.68
C LEU A 21 9.87 -26.38 -14.60
N ASN A 22 8.64 -26.47 -14.10
CA ASN A 22 7.47 -26.68 -14.95
C ASN A 22 6.82 -25.33 -15.35
N ARG A 23 5.96 -25.35 -16.37
CA ARG A 23 5.27 -24.13 -16.86
C ARG A 23 4.42 -23.47 -15.76
N SER A 24 3.74 -24.25 -14.92
CA SER A 24 2.90 -23.71 -13.85
C SER A 24 3.73 -22.95 -12.83
N ASP A 25 4.89 -23.47 -12.44
CA ASP A 25 5.80 -22.79 -11.50
C ASP A 25 6.30 -21.48 -12.08
N PHE A 26 6.67 -21.47 -13.36
CA PHE A 26 7.11 -20.26 -14.05
C PHE A 26 6.01 -19.20 -14.06
N ILE A 27 4.79 -19.57 -14.46
CA ILE A 27 3.66 -18.64 -14.53
C ILE A 27 3.27 -18.14 -13.14
N HIS A 28 3.30 -19.01 -12.13
CA HIS A 28 3.03 -18.62 -10.74
C HIS A 28 4.06 -17.59 -10.23
N GLN A 29 5.35 -17.82 -10.48
CA GLN A 29 6.42 -16.89 -10.11
C GLN A 29 6.27 -15.55 -10.84
N ALA A 30 6.02 -15.58 -12.15
CA ALA A 30 5.82 -14.39 -12.96
C ALA A 30 4.62 -13.56 -12.47
N ALA A 31 3.49 -14.21 -12.21
CA ALA A 31 2.29 -13.56 -11.68
C ALA A 31 2.54 -12.96 -10.29
N THR A 32 3.21 -13.70 -9.41
CA THR A 32 3.56 -13.23 -8.06
C THR A 32 4.44 -11.99 -8.11
N LYS A 33 5.49 -12.02 -8.95
CA LYS A 33 6.39 -10.89 -9.16
C LYS A 33 5.65 -9.67 -9.71
N TYR A 34 4.83 -9.86 -10.74
CA TYR A 34 4.03 -8.78 -11.34
C TYR A 34 3.10 -8.10 -10.33
N LEU A 35 2.42 -8.90 -9.49
CA LEU A 35 1.55 -8.37 -8.43
C LEU A 35 2.34 -7.62 -7.36
N HIS A 36 3.54 -8.09 -7.02
CA HIS A 36 4.42 -7.40 -6.07
C HIS A 36 4.88 -6.03 -6.63
N GLU A 37 5.35 -5.99 -7.87
CA GLU A 37 5.78 -4.75 -8.54
C GLU A 37 4.64 -3.73 -8.62
N ARG A 38 3.42 -4.17 -8.96
CA ARG A 38 2.24 -3.31 -8.96
C ARG A 38 1.94 -2.69 -7.60
N LYS A 39 2.17 -3.41 -6.50
CA LYS A 39 2.00 -2.86 -5.15
C LYS A 39 3.06 -1.80 -4.82
N GLN A 40 4.29 -1.96 -5.32
CA GLN A 40 5.34 -0.95 -5.10
C GLN A 40 5.02 0.37 -5.80
N VAL A 41 4.50 0.33 -7.03
CA VAL A 41 4.08 1.54 -7.76
C VAL A 41 3.03 2.34 -6.97
N VAL A 42 2.06 1.66 -6.37
CA VAL A 42 1.05 2.33 -5.52
C VAL A 42 1.71 2.97 -4.30
N ARG A 43 2.63 2.26 -3.64
CA ARG A 43 3.36 2.78 -2.48
C ARG A 43 4.20 4.02 -2.82
N GLU A 44 4.92 3.98 -3.94
CA GLU A 44 5.72 5.11 -4.43
C GLU A 44 4.83 6.32 -4.74
N SER A 45 3.69 6.09 -5.40
CA SER A 45 2.72 7.15 -5.68
C SER A 45 2.15 7.77 -4.39
N MET A 46 1.86 6.95 -3.37
CA MET A 46 1.38 7.45 -2.07
C MET A 46 2.47 8.28 -1.37
N GLN A 47 3.70 7.79 -1.33
CA GLN A 47 4.82 8.52 -0.73
C GLN A 47 5.02 9.88 -1.39
N LYS A 48 5.00 9.90 -2.73
CA LYS A 48 5.11 11.14 -3.50
C LYS A 48 3.98 12.12 -3.15
N GLY A 49 2.73 11.66 -3.13
CA GLY A 49 1.59 12.50 -2.75
C GLY A 49 1.71 13.06 -1.33
N TYR A 50 2.19 12.27 -0.37
CA TYR A 50 2.45 12.78 0.99
C TYR A 50 3.51 13.86 1.04
N ILE A 51 4.60 13.71 0.28
CA ILE A 51 5.66 14.73 0.20
C ILE A 51 5.14 16.00 -0.46
N GLU A 52 4.40 15.88 -1.57
CA GLU A 52 3.81 17.02 -2.29
C GLU A 52 2.83 17.80 -1.41
N MET A 53 2.06 17.11 -0.57
CA MET A 53 1.08 17.72 0.33
C MET A 53 1.65 18.09 1.70
N ALA A 54 2.95 17.84 1.96
CA ALA A 54 3.51 17.97 3.30
C ALA A 54 3.27 19.35 3.94
N THR A 55 3.49 20.43 3.18
CA THR A 55 3.28 21.81 3.68
C THR A 55 1.81 22.07 4.00
N ILE A 56 0.88 21.64 3.13
CA ILE A 56 -0.56 21.85 3.33
C ILE A 56 -1.04 21.06 4.55
N ASN A 57 -0.66 19.78 4.63
CA ASN A 57 -1.01 18.92 5.75
C ASN A 57 -0.44 19.45 7.08
N LEU A 58 0.77 19.99 7.07
CA LEU A 58 1.37 20.60 8.26
C LEU A 58 0.60 21.84 8.70
N ASN A 59 0.25 22.74 7.78
CA ASN A 59 -0.51 23.94 8.13
C ASN A 59 -1.88 23.60 8.70
N ILE A 60 -2.60 22.65 8.11
CA ILE A 60 -3.91 22.20 8.62
C ILE A 60 -3.78 21.61 10.03
N ALA A 61 -2.72 20.83 10.28
CA ALA A 61 -2.45 20.26 11.59
C ALA A 61 -2.15 21.35 12.63
N ASP A 62 -1.35 22.35 12.29
CA ASP A 62 -1.01 23.47 13.17
C ASP A 62 -2.25 24.32 13.50
N GLU A 63 -3.07 24.63 12.49
CA GLU A 63 -4.33 25.37 12.66
C GLU A 63 -5.33 24.62 13.57
N SER A 64 -5.34 23.28 13.50
CA SER A 64 -6.28 22.45 14.27
C SER A 64 -5.79 22.13 15.68
N PHE A 65 -4.50 22.29 15.97
CA PHE A 65 -3.86 21.79 17.20
C PHE A 65 -4.51 22.32 18.48
N GLN A 66 -4.76 23.62 18.56
CA GLN A 66 -5.36 24.24 19.75
C GLN A 66 -6.79 23.76 19.99
N LEU A 67 -7.57 23.60 18.92
CA LEU A 67 -8.95 23.11 19.01
C LEU A 67 -9.00 21.65 19.48
N GLU A 68 -8.04 20.84 19.05
CA GLU A 68 -7.90 19.45 19.50
C GLU A 68 -7.54 19.37 20.99
N GLU A 69 -6.59 20.20 21.46
CA GLU A 69 -6.19 20.27 22.88
C GLU A 69 -7.35 20.70 23.79
N GLU A 70 -8.11 21.73 23.37
CA GLU A 70 -9.29 22.19 24.09
C GLU A 70 -10.39 21.11 24.15
N ALA A 71 -10.62 20.41 23.03
CA ALA A 71 -11.61 19.34 22.97
C ALA A 71 -11.23 18.15 23.86
N GLU A 72 -9.97 17.73 23.85
CA GLU A 72 -9.46 16.66 24.72
C GLU A 72 -9.63 17.02 26.20
N SER A 73 -9.29 18.26 26.57
CA SER A 73 -9.44 18.77 27.93
C SER A 73 -10.91 18.78 28.40
N GLN A 74 -11.85 19.16 27.54
CA GLN A 74 -13.28 19.11 27.87
C GLN A 74 -13.82 17.69 28.01
N VAL A 75 -13.37 16.76 27.16
CA VAL A 75 -13.70 15.33 27.28
C VAL A 75 -13.16 14.77 28.60
N HIS A 76 -11.93 15.13 28.99
CA HIS A 76 -11.35 14.72 30.26
C HIS A 76 -12.15 15.24 31.46
N TYR A 77 -12.52 16.52 31.46
CA TYR A 77 -13.32 17.13 32.52
C TYR A 77 -14.70 16.47 32.67
N THR A 78 -15.39 16.23 31.54
CA THR A 78 -16.70 15.58 31.54
C THR A 78 -16.62 14.11 31.98
N THR A 79 -15.55 13.40 31.62
CA THR A 79 -15.30 12.02 32.06
C THR A 79 -15.09 11.93 33.57
N ILE A 80 -14.24 12.78 34.13
CA ILE A 80 -14.01 12.81 35.59
C ILE A 80 -15.32 13.12 36.34
N ARG A 81 -16.06 14.12 35.87
CA ARG A 81 -17.32 14.51 36.50
C ARG A 81 -18.39 13.41 36.45
N GLY A 82 -18.40 12.60 35.39
CA GLY A 82 -19.30 11.46 35.25
C GLY A 82 -18.94 10.24 36.12
N VAL A 83 -17.70 10.15 36.62
CA VAL A 83 -17.23 9.05 37.51
C VAL A 83 -17.43 9.38 38.99
N GLN A 84 -17.69 10.65 39.33
CA GLN A 84 -17.96 11.13 40.70
C GLN A 84 -19.44 11.27 41.06
N LEU A 85 -20.34 10.69 40.24
CA LEU A 85 -21.77 10.50 40.51
C LEU A 85 -22.08 9.00 40.53
#